data_AF-A0A6P0K2M4-F1
#
_entry.id   AF-A0A6P0K2M4-F1
#
_cell.length_a   1.000
_cell.length_b   1.000
_cell.length_c   1.000
_cell.angle_alpha   90.00
_cell.angle_beta   90.00
_cell.angle_gamma   90.00
#
_symmetry.space_group_name_H-M   'P 1'
#
loop_
_entity.id
_entity.type
_entity.pdbx_description
1 polymer ?
#
loop_
_entity_poly.entity_id
_entity_poly.type
_entity_poly.pdbx_seq_one_letter_code
_entity_poly.pdbx_strand_id
1 'polypeptide(L)'
;MNEAKIISGFSQLLQDSNYSNPSLAKGWAQLDQTLGQLDNEQYRPFAKAIVDWCAQNQPLGDDLRTITVISRSWTPEGSNRQEEELIKKNISIIREQVKEKAKQQQNPSQVPQTERNNNEK
;
A
#
# COMPACT_ATOMS: atom_id res chain seq x y z
N MET A 1 12.98 -7.75 -11.09
CA MET A 1 12.27 -7.51 -9.80
C MET A 1 10.91 -8.18 -9.95
N ASN A 2 10.52 -9.07 -9.04
CA ASN A 2 9.30 -9.88 -9.21
C ASN A 2 8.07 -9.03 -8.84
N GLU A 3 7.11 -8.85 -9.76
CA GLU A 3 5.91 -8.03 -9.56
C GLU A 3 5.13 -8.45 -8.30
N ALA A 4 5.01 -9.76 -8.08
CA ALA A 4 4.39 -10.35 -6.90
C ALA A 4 5.06 -9.92 -5.58
N LYS A 5 6.39 -9.81 -5.57
CA LYS A 5 7.16 -9.38 -4.40
C LYS A 5 6.95 -7.90 -4.11
N ILE A 6 6.87 -7.07 -5.14
CA ILE A 6 6.57 -5.64 -4.99
C ILE A 6 5.18 -5.45 -4.40
N ILE A 7 4.17 -6.12 -4.97
CA ILE A 7 2.78 -6.03 -4.51
C ILE A 7 2.67 -6.54 -3.07
N SER A 8 3.25 -7.70 -2.76
CA SER A 8 3.18 -8.26 -1.41
C SER A 8 3.96 -7.41 -0.39
N GLY A 9 5.15 -6.95 -0.75
CA GLY A 9 6.00 -6.12 0.10
C GLY A 9 5.36 -4.75 0.37
N PHE A 10 4.70 -4.15 -0.62
CA PHE A 10 3.98 -2.90 -0.43
C PHE A 10 2.73 -3.08 0.42
N SER A 11 1.98 -4.17 0.25
CA SER A 11 0.84 -4.49 1.12
C SER A 11 1.28 -4.60 2.58
N GLN A 12 2.39 -5.31 2.84
CA GLN A 12 2.94 -5.44 4.19
C GLN A 12 3.43 -4.09 4.71
N LEU A 13 4.08 -3.30 3.87
CA LEU A 13 4.50 -1.95 4.21
C LEU A 13 3.31 -1.10 4.62
N LEU A 14 2.19 -1.12 3.89
CA LEU A 14 0.99 -0.34 4.23
C LEU A 14 0.39 -0.71 5.58
N GLN A 15 0.44 -2.00 5.93
CA GLN A 15 -0.03 -2.54 7.22
C GLN A 15 0.88 -2.14 8.39
N ASP A 16 2.21 -2.16 8.19
CA ASP A 16 3.20 -1.79 9.19
C ASP A 16 3.36 -0.26 9.32
N SER A 17 3.05 0.45 8.24
CA SER A 17 3.25 1.88 8.10
C SER A 17 2.32 2.70 8.98
N ASN A 18 2.82 3.01 10.16
CA ASN A 18 2.37 4.09 11.04
C ASN A 18 2.74 5.51 10.51
N TYR A 19 2.96 5.63 9.19
CA TYR A 19 3.40 6.87 8.53
C TYR A 19 2.24 7.87 8.40
N SER A 20 1.94 8.55 9.51
CA SER A 20 1.18 9.81 9.50
C SER A 20 2.10 10.96 9.12
N ASN A 21 2.60 10.95 7.87
CA ASN A 21 3.36 12.08 7.34
C ASN A 21 2.43 12.93 6.45
N PRO A 22 2.07 14.16 6.85
CA PRO A 22 1.21 15.04 6.06
C PRO A 22 1.81 15.39 4.69
N SER A 23 3.14 15.25 4.52
CA SER A 23 3.82 15.45 3.25
C SER A 23 3.43 14.41 2.19
N LEU A 24 2.94 13.24 2.61
CA LEU A 24 2.50 12.16 1.74
C LEU A 24 1.01 12.27 1.36
N ALA A 25 0.26 13.20 1.95
CA ALA A 25 -1.18 13.38 1.71
C ALA A 25 -1.53 13.44 0.22
N LYS A 26 -0.83 14.30 -0.52
CA LYS A 26 -1.01 14.47 -1.96
C LYS A 26 -0.55 13.23 -2.74
N GLY A 27 0.53 12.60 -2.28
CA GLY A 27 1.03 11.35 -2.84
C GLY A 27 -0.01 10.24 -2.76
N TRP A 28 -0.69 10.07 -1.63
CA TRP A 28 -1.70 9.02 -1.45
C TRP A 28 -2.90 9.19 -2.40
N ALA A 29 -3.39 10.42 -2.57
CA ALA A 29 -4.49 10.70 -3.50
C ALA A 29 -4.11 10.42 -4.96
N GLN A 30 -2.88 10.78 -5.37
CA GLN A 30 -2.38 10.48 -6.71
C GLN A 30 -2.20 8.97 -6.94
N LEU A 31 -1.74 8.25 -5.91
CA LEU A 31 -1.61 6.80 -5.97
C LEU A 31 -2.98 6.12 -6.06
N ASP A 32 -3.96 6.53 -5.25
CA ASP A 32 -5.35 6.04 -5.31
C ASP A 32 -5.93 6.18 -6.73
N GLN A 33 -5.80 7.37 -7.31
CA GLN A 33 -6.27 7.63 -8.67
C GLN A 33 -5.57 6.73 -9.70
N THR A 34 -4.25 6.57 -9.58
CA THR A 34 -3.46 5.74 -10.52
C THR A 34 -3.82 4.26 -10.40
N LEU A 35 -3.90 3.73 -9.17
CA LEU A 35 -4.24 2.33 -8.93
C LEU A 35 -5.71 2.02 -9.26
N GLY A 36 -6.60 3.00 -9.11
CA GLY A 36 -8.02 2.89 -9.47
C GLY A 36 -8.28 2.83 -10.98
N GLN A 37 -7.34 3.30 -11.81
CA GLN A 37 -7.43 3.19 -13.28
C GLN A 37 -6.93 1.85 -13.83
N LEU A 38 -6.25 1.06 -13.00
CA LEU A 38 -5.74 -0.25 -13.40
C LEU A 38 -6.78 -1.32 -13.10
N ASP A 39 -6.73 -2.43 -13.82
CA ASP A 39 -7.49 -3.64 -13.49
C ASP A 39 -6.70 -4.54 -12.54
N ASN A 40 -7.41 -5.40 -11.81
CA ASN A 40 -6.77 -6.34 -10.89
C ASN A 40 -5.90 -7.38 -11.61
N GLU A 41 -6.12 -7.61 -12.90
CA GLU A 41 -5.32 -8.52 -13.74
C GLU A 41 -4.02 -7.87 -14.26
N GLN A 42 -3.90 -6.54 -14.14
CA GLN A 42 -2.76 -5.78 -14.64
C GLN A 42 -1.63 -5.67 -13.60
N TYR A 43 -1.11 -6.82 -13.14
CA TYR A 43 -0.11 -6.89 -12.06
C TYR A 43 1.16 -6.07 -12.35
N ARG A 44 1.62 -6.07 -13.60
CA ARG A 44 2.86 -5.41 -14.01
C ARG A 44 2.77 -3.88 -13.93
N PRO A 45 1.80 -3.21 -14.58
CA PRO A 45 1.65 -1.77 -14.40
C PRO A 45 1.26 -1.40 -12.96
N PHE A 46 0.55 -2.26 -12.22
CA PHE A 46 0.25 -2.04 -10.81
C PHE A 46 1.52 -2.01 -9.94
N ALA A 47 2.39 -3.02 -10.07
CA ALA A 47 3.67 -3.06 -9.40
C ALA A 47 4.57 -1.89 -9.82
N LYS A 48 4.56 -1.51 -11.10
CA LYS A 48 5.30 -0.34 -11.58
C LYS A 48 4.81 0.95 -10.91
N ALA A 49 3.50 1.17 -10.83
CA ALA A 49 2.92 2.36 -10.22
C ALA A 49 3.33 2.50 -8.74
N ILE A 50 3.36 1.39 -8.00
CA ILE A 50 3.85 1.34 -6.62
C ILE A 50 5.32 1.75 -6.55
N VAL A 51 6.20 1.15 -7.36
CA VAL A 51 7.63 1.46 -7.35
C VAL A 51 7.89 2.92 -7.70
N ASP A 52 7.21 3.42 -8.73
CA ASP A 52 7.33 4.80 -9.20
C ASP A 52 6.91 5.78 -8.09
N TRP A 53 5.79 5.52 -7.44
CA TRP A 53 5.31 6.32 -6.33
C TRP A 53 6.24 6.27 -5.11
N CYS A 54 6.70 5.08 -4.72
CA CYS A 54 7.65 4.93 -3.61
C CYS A 54 8.99 5.61 -3.89
N ALA A 55 9.46 5.62 -5.14
CA ALA A 55 10.67 6.34 -5.54
C ALA A 55 10.51 7.86 -5.40
N GLN A 56 9.33 8.39 -5.67
CA GLN A 56 9.00 9.82 -5.50
C GLN A 56 8.76 10.21 -4.02
N ASN A 57 8.47 9.24 -3.15
CA ASN A 57 8.04 9.46 -1.76
C ASN A 57 9.00 8.80 -0.75
N GLN A 58 10.29 9.16 -0.81
CA GLN A 58 11.28 8.71 0.17
C GLN A 58 10.89 9.12 1.60
N PRO A 59 11.05 8.25 2.62
CA PRO A 59 11.84 7.01 2.62
C PRO A 59 11.12 5.72 2.16
N LEU A 60 9.85 5.79 1.73
CA LEU A 60 9.06 4.58 1.42
C LEU A 60 9.65 3.70 0.32
N GLY A 61 10.37 4.29 -0.64
CA GLY A 61 11.11 3.54 -1.66
C GLY A 61 12.23 2.69 -1.10
N ASP A 62 12.95 3.17 -0.10
CA ASP A 62 14.01 2.40 0.56
C ASP A 62 13.43 1.29 1.45
N ASP A 63 12.33 1.56 2.16
CA ASP A 63 11.61 0.54 2.94
C ASP A 63 11.04 -0.56 2.04
N LEU A 64 10.37 -0.19 0.95
CA LEU A 64 9.85 -1.15 -0.04
C LEU A 64 10.99 -1.99 -0.65
N ARG A 65 12.11 -1.35 -1.00
CA ARG A 65 13.30 -2.05 -1.50
C ARG A 65 13.85 -3.02 -0.47
N THR A 66 13.91 -2.61 0.80
CA THR A 66 14.41 -3.43 1.90
C THR A 66 13.52 -4.65 2.11
N ILE A 67 12.20 -4.48 2.19
CA ILE A 67 11.22 -5.57 2.32
C ILE A 67 11.32 -6.53 1.12
N THR A 68 11.32 -6.00 -0.11
CA THR A 68 11.38 -6.82 -1.33
C THR A 68 12.71 -7.57 -1.50
N VAL A 69 13.81 -7.03 -0.98
CA VAL A 69 15.14 -7.68 -0.98
C VAL A 69 15.27 -8.71 0.15
N ILE A 70 14.72 -8.46 1.34
CA ILE A 70 14.75 -9.41 2.47
C ILE A 70 13.87 -10.63 2.19
N SER A 71 12.80 -10.51 1.40
CA SER A 71 11.98 -11.64 0.90
C SER A 71 12.71 -12.56 -0.10
N ARG A 72 14.05 -12.68 -0.01
CA ARG A 72 14.90 -13.63 -0.75
C ARG A 72 14.55 -15.10 -0.50
N SER A 73 13.82 -15.43 0.57
CA SER A 73 13.40 -16.80 0.89
C SER A 73 12.11 -17.24 0.17
N TRP A 74 11.57 -16.43 -0.73
CA TRP A 74 10.42 -16.85 -1.54
C TRP A 74 10.91 -17.59 -2.78
N THR A 75 10.96 -18.92 -2.69
CA THR A 75 11.26 -19.85 -3.78
C THR A 75 9.99 -20.19 -4.57
N PRO A 76 9.98 -19.98 -5.89
CA PRO A 76 8.88 -20.35 -6.76
C PRO A 76 8.98 -21.85 -7.08
N GLU A 77 8.61 -22.70 -6.14
CA GLU A 77 8.36 -24.12 -6.43
C GLU A 77 6.86 -24.39 -6.32
N GLY A 78 6.15 -24.08 -7.41
CA GLY A 78 4.72 -24.42 -7.56
C GLY A 78 3.94 -23.37 -8.34
N SER A 79 3.73 -23.60 -9.63
CA SER A 79 3.05 -22.70 -10.57
C SER A 79 1.65 -22.22 -10.12
N ASN A 80 1.58 -20.89 -10.07
CA ASN A 80 0.64 -19.99 -10.74
C ASN A 80 -0.70 -19.65 -10.08
N ARG A 81 -1.52 -20.59 -9.60
CA ARG A 81 -2.88 -20.19 -9.17
C ARG A 81 -2.93 -19.55 -7.79
N GLN A 82 -2.24 -20.13 -6.81
CA GLN A 82 -2.22 -19.57 -5.44
C GLN A 82 -1.46 -18.25 -5.38
N GLU A 83 -0.40 -18.12 -6.18
CA GLU A 83 0.35 -16.86 -6.32
C GLU A 83 -0.52 -15.78 -6.95
N GLU A 84 -1.21 -16.09 -8.05
CA GLU A 84 -2.10 -15.13 -8.70
C GLU A 84 -3.23 -14.68 -7.78
N GLU A 85 -3.85 -15.61 -7.04
CA GLU A 85 -4.88 -15.28 -6.05
C GLU A 85 -4.32 -14.45 -4.88
N LEU A 86 -3.08 -14.73 -4.45
CA LEU A 86 -2.40 -13.93 -3.43
C LEU A 86 -2.09 -12.51 -3.93
N ILE A 87 -1.65 -12.37 -5.18
CA ILE A 87 -1.41 -11.07 -5.83
C ILE A 87 -2.71 -10.29 -5.94
N LYS A 88 -3.79 -10.92 -6.44
CA LYS A 88 -5.13 -10.30 -6.51
C LYS A 88 -5.60 -9.85 -5.13
N LYS A 89 -5.44 -10.69 -4.12
CA LYS A 89 -5.79 -10.35 -2.74
C LYS A 89 -4.98 -9.15 -2.24
N ASN A 90 -3.68 -9.13 -2.46
CA ASN A 90 -2.83 -8.00 -2.06
C ASN A 90 -3.15 -6.73 -2.84
N ILE A 91 -3.52 -6.80 -4.12
CA ILE A 91 -4.01 -5.64 -4.88
C ILE A 91 -5.25 -5.05 -4.23
N SER A 92 -6.24 -5.88 -3.88
CA SER A 92 -7.46 -5.43 -3.20
C SER A 92 -7.13 -4.75 -1.87
N ILE A 93 -6.26 -5.36 -1.06
CA ILE A 93 -5.79 -4.78 0.21
C ILE A 93 -5.10 -3.44 -0.02
N ILE A 94 -4.18 -3.35 -0.98
CA ILE A 94 -3.47 -2.11 -1.30
C ILE A 94 -4.44 -1.01 -1.72
N ARG A 95 -5.40 -1.31 -2.60
CA ARG A 95 -6.39 -0.31 -3.04
C ARG A 95 -7.19 0.22 -1.86
N GLU A 96 -7.68 -0.67 -1.00
CA GLU A 96 -8.44 -0.28 0.19
C GLU A 96 -7.60 0.60 1.12
N GLN A 97 -6.39 0.15 1.46
CA GLN A 97 -5.47 0.87 2.34
C GLN A 97 -5.02 2.22 1.77
N VAL A 98 -4.69 2.29 0.48
CA VAL A 98 -4.31 3.54 -0.19
C VAL A 98 -5.49 4.52 -0.18
N LYS A 99 -6.71 4.04 -0.46
CA LYS A 99 -7.93 4.84 -0.39
C LYS A 99 -8.23 5.34 1.01
N GLU A 100 -8.05 4.50 2.03
CA GLU A 100 -8.20 4.90 3.43
C GLU A 100 -7.16 5.94 3.83
N LYS A 101 -5.88 5.74 3.50
CA LYS A 101 -4.81 6.72 3.76
C LYS A 101 -5.05 8.04 3.02
N ALA A 102 -5.52 8.00 1.77
CA ALA A 102 -5.90 9.20 1.02
C ALA A 102 -7.04 9.97 1.72
N LYS A 103 -8.08 9.28 2.21
CA LYS A 103 -9.19 9.88 2.95
C LYS A 103 -8.78 10.46 4.31
N GLN A 104 -8.00 9.72 5.10
CA GLN A 104 -7.52 10.16 6.42
C GLN A 104 -6.68 11.45 6.31
N GLN A 105 -5.92 11.59 5.23
CA GLN A 105 -5.09 12.77 4.98
C GLN A 105 -5.91 13.97 4.46
N GLN A 106 -7.05 13.75 3.79
CA GLN A 106 -7.97 14.82 3.40
C GLN A 106 -8.84 15.32 4.57
N ASN A 107 -9.09 14.48 5.57
CA ASN A 107 -9.83 14.81 6.78
C ASN A 107 -8.99 14.55 8.05
N PRO A 108 -7.99 15.39 8.37
CA PRO A 108 -7.23 15.27 9.63
C PRO A 108 -8.11 15.39 10.89
N SER A 109 -9.38 15.80 10.75
CA SER A 109 -10.34 15.97 11.85
C SER A 109 -11.20 14.74 12.16
N GLN A 110 -11.02 13.61 11.49
CA GLN A 110 -11.72 12.35 11.83
C GLN A 110 -10.75 11.27 12.29
N VAL A 111 -10.03 11.56 13.37
CA VAL A 111 -9.66 10.50 14.30
C VAL A 111 -10.98 9.89 14.78
N PRO A 112 -11.17 8.56 14.79
CA PRO A 112 -12.30 8.00 15.52
C PRO A 112 -12.12 8.37 17.00
N GLN A 113 -12.78 9.45 17.44
CA GLN A 113 -13.06 9.71 18.84
C GLN A 113 -14.06 8.66 19.32
N THR A 114 -13.60 7.42 19.43
CA THR A 114 -14.22 6.48 20.35
C THR A 114 -13.50 6.71 21.68
N GLU A 115 -14.25 7.21 22.67
CA GLU A 115 -13.83 7.68 24.00
C GLU A 115 -13.14 9.05 24.04
N ARG A 116 -13.61 10.06 24.77
CA ARG A 116 -14.46 10.05 25.96
C ARG A 116 -15.12 11.43 26.10
N ASN A 117 -16.31 11.59 25.53
CA ASN A 117 -17.22 12.64 25.97
C ASN A 117 -17.87 12.12 27.26
N ASN A 118 -17.41 12.58 28.41
CA ASN A 118 -18.23 12.63 29.62
C ASN A 118 -17.98 13.96 30.29
N ASN A 119 -18.84 14.87 29.90
CA ASN A 119 -19.05 16.18 30.47
C ASN A 119 -20.07 16.05 31.61
N GLU A 120 -19.60 16.02 32.85
CA GLU A 120 -20.40 16.31 34.05
C GLU A 120 -19.43 16.92 35.07
N LYS A 121 -19.68 18.04 35.74
CA LYS A 121 -20.67 19.10 35.67
C LYS A 121 -20.11 20.23 36.55
#